data_AF-A0A9E2CCQ6-F1
#
_entry.id   AF-A0A9E2CCQ6-F1
#
_cell.length_a   1.000
_cell.length_b   1.000
_cell.length_c   1.000
_cell.angle_alpha   90.00
_cell.angle_beta   90.00
_cell.angle_gamma   90.00
#
_symmetry.space_group_name_H-M   'P 1'
#
loop_
_entity.id
_entity.type
_entity.pdbx_description
1 polymer ?
#
loop_
_entity_poly.entity_id
_entity_poly.type
_entity_poly.pdbx_seq_one_letter_code
_entity_poly.pdbx_strand_id
1 'polypeptide(L)'
;MANGIMQYIQKSKLDTFIIRQSLNLCNLLKWATIIPSNAIMPFPLGQVWFLHALIIICLVSPLLFWLYKRNLPVFIILLCCSVATSVIQMNYNIVPFFKIGVHNLFNPFIHVLFFCIGFMVIDMPRLRSPYISSAIVTLCFIAIFVFINILDINPDYAKHTSSSDLYYVVGSTGAIWLFLMLQQYIMKLYKMLPLLIQHASNFLFRHTFAIYLLHSFAIFFVEKVFGLVNPQQKTISYGIIKLVLVLFVTLLLSPMFTRISSLVSNQILILTGRTMSCLIKYRQKNR
;
A
#
# COMPACT_ATOMS: atom_id res chain seq x y z
N MET A 1 -17.75 38.06 -34.51
CA MET A 1 -18.09 37.52 -33.17
C MET A 1 -18.69 36.10 -33.20
N ALA A 2 -19.53 35.74 -34.18
CA ALA A 2 -20.18 34.41 -34.23
C ALA A 2 -19.21 33.21 -34.38
N ASN A 3 -18.09 33.37 -35.10
CA ASN A 3 -17.15 32.27 -35.35
C ASN A 3 -16.35 31.83 -34.10
N GLY A 4 -16.14 32.73 -33.13
CA GLY A 4 -15.43 32.40 -31.88
C GLY A 4 -16.28 31.54 -30.93
N ILE A 5 -17.60 31.74 -30.93
CA ILE A 5 -18.54 30.98 -30.09
C ILE A 5 -18.67 29.55 -30.63
N MET A 6 -18.66 29.37 -31.95
CA MET A 6 -18.78 28.03 -32.57
C MET A 6 -17.53 27.17 -32.32
N GLN A 7 -16.31 27.75 -32.34
CA GLN A 7 -15.08 27.05 -31.95
C GLN A 7 -15.07 26.65 -30.47
N TYR A 8 -15.60 27.49 -29.58
CA TYR A 8 -15.66 27.18 -28.15
C TYR A 8 -16.65 26.04 -27.85
N ILE A 9 -17.79 26.00 -28.56
CA ILE A 9 -18.79 24.93 -28.43
C ILE A 9 -18.28 23.60 -29.01
N GLN A 10 -17.52 23.63 -30.11
CA GLN A 10 -16.88 22.42 -30.65
C GLN A 10 -15.81 21.87 -29.70
N LYS A 11 -15.00 22.75 -29.11
CA LYS A 11 -13.98 22.34 -28.13
C LYS A 11 -14.61 21.78 -26.85
N SER A 12 -15.65 22.40 -26.31
CA SER A 12 -16.33 21.91 -25.10
C SER A 12 -17.07 20.58 -25.33
N LYS A 13 -17.62 20.35 -26.53
CA LYS A 13 -18.22 19.06 -26.90
C LYS A 13 -17.17 17.95 -27.07
N LEU A 14 -15.98 18.29 -27.57
CA LEU A 14 -14.87 17.35 -27.68
C LEU A 14 -14.34 16.97 -26.30
N ASP A 15 -14.17 17.95 -25.40
CA ASP A 15 -13.71 17.73 -24.04
C ASP A 15 -14.71 16.91 -23.20
N THR A 16 -16.02 17.17 -23.36
CA THR A 16 -17.06 16.36 -22.67
C THR A 16 -17.20 14.95 -23.25
N PHE A 17 -16.94 14.74 -24.53
CA PHE A 17 -16.90 13.41 -25.14
C PHE A 17 -15.70 12.58 -24.68
N ILE A 18 -14.52 13.20 -24.54
CA ILE A 18 -13.30 12.56 -24.00
C ILE A 18 -13.51 12.16 -22.53
N ILE A 19 -14.18 12.99 -21.73
CA ILE A 19 -14.50 12.70 -20.32
C ILE A 19 -15.54 11.57 -20.20
N ARG A 20 -16.51 11.45 -21.13
CA ARG A 20 -17.50 10.36 -21.10
C ARG A 20 -16.90 9.00 -21.49
N GLN A 21 -15.92 8.97 -22.40
CA GLN A 21 -15.21 7.72 -22.73
C GLN A 21 -14.21 7.28 -21.66
N SER A 22 -13.71 8.18 -20.80
CA SER A 22 -12.68 7.86 -19.79
C SER A 22 -13.20 7.06 -18.58
N LEU A 23 -14.52 7.00 -18.36
CA LEU A 23 -15.15 6.31 -17.22
C LEU A 23 -15.78 4.94 -17.55
N ASN A 24 -15.43 4.33 -18.69
CA ASN A 24 -15.84 2.96 -18.99
C ASN A 24 -15.14 1.97 -18.02
N LEU A 25 -15.79 0.91 -17.54
CA LEU A 25 -15.21 -0.05 -16.58
C LEU A 25 -13.88 -0.63 -17.09
N CYS A 26 -13.79 -0.90 -18.40
CA CYS A 26 -12.57 -1.34 -19.05
C CYS A 26 -11.46 -0.27 -19.01
N ASN A 27 -11.82 1.02 -19.11
CA ASN A 27 -10.88 2.12 -18.95
C ASN A 27 -10.52 2.34 -17.48
N LEU A 28 -11.43 2.17 -16.52
CA LEU A 28 -11.15 2.17 -15.08
C LEU A 28 -10.20 1.03 -14.67
N LEU A 29 -10.39 -0.17 -15.23
CA LEU A 29 -9.47 -1.29 -15.07
C LEU A 29 -8.14 -1.00 -15.75
N LYS A 30 -8.15 -0.44 -16.97
CA LYS A 30 -6.92 0.05 -17.60
C LYS A 30 -6.23 1.08 -16.72
N TRP A 31 -6.94 2.01 -16.08
CA TRP A 31 -6.42 3.01 -15.14
C TRP A 31 -5.78 2.37 -13.90
N ALA A 32 -6.38 1.32 -13.35
CA ALA A 32 -5.76 0.52 -12.30
C ALA A 32 -4.46 -0.17 -12.77
N THR A 33 -4.28 -0.31 -14.09
CA THR A 33 -3.10 -0.90 -14.74
C THR A 33 -2.23 0.11 -15.52
N ILE A 34 -2.52 1.42 -15.50
CA ILE A 34 -1.71 2.41 -16.22
C ILE A 34 -0.36 2.47 -15.50
N ILE A 35 0.68 2.01 -16.18
CA ILE A 35 2.08 2.27 -15.85
C ILE A 35 2.42 3.55 -16.60
N PRO A 36 2.46 4.74 -15.97
CA PRO A 36 2.87 5.93 -16.69
C PRO A 36 4.29 5.74 -17.22
N SER A 37 4.53 6.21 -18.44
CA SER A 37 5.86 6.11 -19.04
C SER A 37 6.83 7.01 -18.27
N ASN A 38 8.07 6.53 -18.08
CA ASN A 38 9.15 7.27 -17.41
C ASN A 38 9.41 8.67 -18.02
N ALA A 39 8.90 8.94 -19.22
CA ALA A 39 8.99 10.24 -19.89
C ALA A 39 8.06 11.32 -19.29
N ILE A 40 6.96 10.92 -18.64
CA ILE A 40 5.93 11.84 -18.14
C ILE A 40 6.08 12.11 -16.63
N MET A 41 6.64 11.15 -15.88
CA MET A 41 6.84 11.26 -14.43
C MET A 41 8.27 10.85 -14.07
N PRO A 42 9.16 11.80 -13.72
CA PRO A 42 10.56 11.51 -13.35
C PRO A 42 10.69 10.96 -11.92
N PHE A 43 9.59 10.88 -11.17
CA PHE A 43 9.57 10.22 -9.87
C PHE A 43 9.23 8.75 -10.10
N PRO A 44 10.07 7.80 -9.63
CA PRO A 44 9.84 6.39 -9.86
C PRO A 44 8.47 6.01 -9.30
N LEU A 45 7.71 5.24 -10.08
CA LEU A 45 6.37 4.70 -9.77
C LEU A 45 6.37 3.67 -8.64
N GLY A 46 7.16 3.92 -7.61
CA GLY A 46 7.18 3.19 -6.35
C GLY A 46 5.79 3.07 -5.72
N GLN A 47 4.88 3.98 -6.05
CA GLN A 47 3.52 3.99 -5.50
C GLN A 47 2.59 2.97 -6.19
N VAL A 48 2.76 2.68 -7.48
CA VAL A 48 1.86 1.77 -8.22
C VAL A 48 2.07 0.33 -7.79
N TRP A 49 3.33 -0.10 -7.58
CA TRP A 49 3.59 -1.46 -7.12
C TRP A 49 3.10 -1.68 -5.68
N PHE A 50 3.20 -0.67 -4.80
CA PHE A 50 2.67 -0.75 -3.45
C PHE A 50 1.15 -0.84 -3.47
N LEU A 51 0.46 -0.02 -4.28
CA LEU A 51 -0.99 -0.07 -4.40
C LEU A 51 -1.45 -1.46 -4.89
N HIS A 52 -0.75 -2.01 -5.87
CA HIS A 52 -0.99 -3.36 -6.36
C HIS A 52 -0.77 -4.42 -5.27
N ALA A 53 0.31 -4.31 -4.49
CA ALA A 53 0.56 -5.19 -3.36
C ALA A 53 -0.53 -5.09 -2.29
N LEU A 54 -0.98 -3.87 -1.96
CA LEU A 54 -2.04 -3.64 -0.99
C LEU A 54 -3.38 -4.25 -1.43
N ILE A 55 -3.75 -4.09 -2.71
CA ILE A 55 -4.96 -4.69 -3.29
C ILE A 55 -4.88 -6.22 -3.20
N ILE A 56 -3.75 -6.82 -3.60
CA ILE A 56 -3.56 -8.28 -3.53
C ILE A 56 -3.63 -8.77 -2.08
N ILE A 57 -2.92 -8.12 -1.16
CA ILE A 57 -2.95 -8.47 0.27
C ILE A 57 -4.38 -8.38 0.81
N CYS A 58 -5.12 -7.33 0.44
CA CYS A 58 -6.52 -7.16 0.84
C CYS A 58 -7.39 -8.32 0.35
N LEU A 59 -7.24 -8.74 -0.91
CA LEU A 59 -8.00 -9.86 -1.50
C LEU A 59 -7.63 -11.21 -0.87
N VAL A 60 -6.35 -11.42 -0.56
CA VAL A 60 -5.85 -12.69 0.01
C VAL A 60 -6.06 -12.74 1.54
N SER A 61 -6.24 -11.60 2.20
CA SER A 61 -6.37 -11.52 3.67
C SER A 61 -7.46 -12.43 4.28
N PRO A 62 -8.69 -12.58 3.73
CA PRO A 62 -9.70 -13.46 4.31
C PRO A 62 -9.25 -14.92 4.35
N LEU A 63 -8.53 -15.36 3.30
CA LEU A 63 -7.97 -16.70 3.23
C LEU A 63 -6.87 -16.90 4.28
N LEU A 64 -6.00 -15.90 4.46
CA LEU A 64 -4.94 -15.94 5.48
C LEU A 64 -5.52 -16.02 6.89
N PHE A 65 -6.57 -15.24 7.19
CA PHE A 65 -7.27 -15.32 8.48
C PHE A 65 -7.91 -16.69 8.71
N TRP A 66 -8.53 -17.26 7.67
CA TRP A 66 -9.10 -18.60 7.74
C TRP A 66 -8.03 -19.67 7.99
N LEU A 67 -6.91 -19.61 7.26
CA LEU A 67 -5.77 -20.51 7.43
C LEU A 67 -5.19 -20.42 8.84
N TYR A 68 -4.96 -19.21 9.35
CA TYR A 68 -4.43 -19.00 10.69
C TYR A 68 -5.31 -19.65 11.77
N LYS A 69 -6.63 -19.43 11.72
CA LYS A 69 -7.55 -19.97 12.73
C LYS A 69 -7.71 -21.49 12.65
N ARG A 70 -7.58 -22.07 11.46
CA ARG A 70 -7.89 -23.50 11.23
C ARG A 70 -6.66 -24.39 11.22
N ASN A 71 -5.53 -23.90 10.71
CA ASN A 71 -4.31 -24.66 10.51
C ASN A 71 -3.08 -23.75 10.60
N LEU A 72 -2.69 -23.41 11.83
CA LEU A 72 -1.50 -22.60 12.12
C LEU A 72 -0.22 -23.16 11.46
N PRO A 73 0.05 -24.49 11.44
CA PRO A 73 1.22 -25.03 10.75
C PRO A 73 1.31 -24.62 9.27
N VAL A 74 0.21 -24.71 8.51
CA VAL A 74 0.19 -24.30 7.09
C VAL A 74 0.41 -22.81 6.94
N PHE A 75 -0.14 -22.00 7.84
CA PHE A 75 0.10 -20.57 7.87
C PHE A 75 1.59 -20.24 8.11
N ILE A 76 2.24 -20.90 9.07
CA ILE A 76 3.68 -20.75 9.34
C ILE A 76 4.51 -21.18 8.13
N ILE A 77 4.15 -22.30 7.49
CA ILE A 77 4.83 -22.75 6.25
C ILE A 77 4.79 -21.66 5.17
N LEU A 78 3.65 -20.98 4.99
CA LEU A 78 3.53 -19.88 4.03
C LEU A 78 4.48 -18.71 4.35
N LEU A 79 4.67 -18.39 5.63
CA LEU A 79 5.65 -17.37 6.04
C LEU A 79 7.07 -17.83 5.76
N CYS A 80 7.41 -19.06 6.10
CA CYS A 80 8.71 -19.66 5.80
C CYS A 80 8.98 -19.68 4.29
N CYS A 81 7.99 -19.99 3.46
CA CYS A 81 8.10 -19.93 2.00
C CYS A 81 8.39 -18.51 1.49
N SER A 82 7.77 -17.49 2.10
CA SER A 82 8.01 -16.08 1.76
C SER A 82 9.44 -15.66 2.10
N VAL A 83 9.92 -16.03 3.29
CA VAL A 83 11.32 -15.78 3.70
C VAL A 83 12.29 -16.55 2.80
N ALA A 84 12.04 -17.83 2.54
CA ALA A 84 12.90 -18.64 1.65
C ALA A 84 12.97 -18.04 0.24
N THR A 85 11.85 -17.53 -0.28
CA THR A 85 11.80 -16.85 -1.57
C THR A 85 12.66 -15.57 -1.56
N SER A 86 12.66 -14.80 -0.46
CA SER A 86 13.54 -13.62 -0.31
C SER A 86 15.04 -14.00 -0.23
N VAL A 87 15.37 -15.15 0.36
CA VAL A 87 16.74 -15.71 0.39
C VAL A 87 17.18 -16.09 -1.01
N ILE A 88 16.31 -16.78 -1.77
CA ILE A 88 16.59 -17.16 -3.15
C ILE A 88 16.78 -15.90 -4.01
N GLN A 89 15.92 -14.90 -3.85
CA GLN A 89 16.03 -13.62 -4.58
C GLN A 89 17.35 -12.89 -4.34
N MET A 90 17.92 -13.01 -3.14
CA MET A 90 19.22 -12.41 -2.81
C MET A 90 20.36 -13.00 -3.67
N ASN A 91 20.26 -14.28 -4.03
CA ASN A 91 21.30 -15.00 -4.77
C ASN A 91 20.97 -15.14 -6.27
N TYR A 92 19.68 -15.17 -6.62
CA TYR A 92 19.19 -15.44 -7.96
C TYR A 92 18.04 -14.50 -8.28
N ASN A 93 18.06 -13.87 -9.46
CA ASN A 93 16.97 -13.00 -9.88
C ASN A 93 15.73 -13.83 -10.25
N ILE A 94 14.86 -14.10 -9.28
CA ILE A 94 13.64 -14.91 -9.46
C ILE A 94 12.39 -14.08 -9.74
N VAL A 95 12.44 -12.75 -9.58
CA VAL A 95 11.33 -11.84 -9.90
C VAL A 95 10.66 -12.14 -11.25
N PRO A 96 11.39 -12.42 -12.35
CA PRO A 96 10.77 -12.72 -13.64
C PRO A 96 9.82 -13.93 -13.62
N PHE A 97 10.05 -14.94 -12.78
CA PHE A 97 9.19 -16.12 -12.66
C PHE A 97 7.84 -15.82 -11.99
N PHE A 98 7.74 -14.71 -11.27
CA PHE A 98 6.51 -14.26 -10.60
C PHE A 98 5.71 -13.24 -11.44
N LYS A 99 6.10 -13.02 -12.70
CA LYS A 99 5.36 -12.14 -13.61
C LYS A 99 4.24 -12.93 -14.29
N ILE A 100 3.00 -12.50 -14.06
CA ILE A 100 1.81 -13.00 -14.78
C ILE A 100 1.28 -11.86 -15.65
N GLY A 101 1.57 -11.94 -16.95
CA GLY A 101 1.29 -10.84 -17.88
C GLY A 101 2.09 -9.58 -17.51
N VAL A 102 1.39 -8.49 -17.23
CA VAL A 102 1.99 -7.20 -16.84
C VAL A 102 2.21 -7.09 -15.31
N HIS A 103 1.63 -8.02 -14.53
CA HIS A 103 1.61 -7.94 -13.08
C HIS A 103 2.79 -8.70 -12.46
N ASN A 104 3.53 -8.03 -11.58
CA ASN A 104 4.56 -8.65 -10.74
C ASN A 104 3.95 -9.08 -9.40
N LEU A 105 3.86 -10.39 -9.17
CA LEU A 105 3.32 -10.96 -7.92
C LEU A 105 4.37 -11.19 -6.84
N PHE A 106 5.66 -11.00 -7.15
CA PHE A 106 6.76 -11.20 -6.20
C PHE A 106 6.64 -10.29 -4.98
N ASN A 107 6.55 -8.97 -5.19
CA ASN A 107 6.46 -8.01 -4.09
C ASN A 107 5.20 -8.24 -3.24
N PRO A 108 3.97 -8.37 -3.80
CA PRO A 108 2.79 -8.73 -3.01
C PRO A 108 2.99 -9.98 -2.15
N PHE A 109 3.59 -11.04 -2.70
CA PHE A 109 3.86 -12.27 -1.97
C PHE A 109 4.80 -12.06 -0.78
N ILE A 110 5.91 -11.33 -0.98
CA ILE A 110 6.81 -11.00 0.12
C ILE A 110 6.12 -10.09 1.16
N HIS A 111 5.31 -9.12 0.73
CA HIS A 111 4.65 -8.20 1.66
C HIS A 111 3.51 -8.84 2.48
N VAL A 112 2.92 -9.95 2.00
CA VAL A 112 2.01 -10.79 2.81
C VAL A 112 2.69 -11.24 4.11
N LEU A 113 4.01 -11.48 4.10
CA LEU A 113 4.79 -11.80 5.31
C LEU A 113 4.57 -10.77 6.42
N PHE A 114 4.71 -9.47 6.11
CA PHE A 114 4.57 -8.40 7.09
C PHE A 114 3.13 -8.28 7.60
N PHE A 115 2.15 -8.47 6.72
CA PHE A 115 0.74 -8.50 7.11
C PHE A 115 0.47 -9.64 8.11
N CYS A 116 0.97 -10.83 7.82
CA CYS A 116 0.84 -12.00 8.67
C CYS A 116 1.57 -11.84 10.01
N ILE A 117 2.80 -11.29 10.02
CA ILE A 117 3.53 -10.97 11.25
C ILE A 117 2.73 -9.96 12.09
N GLY A 118 2.23 -8.88 11.47
CA GLY A 118 1.42 -7.88 12.15
C GLY A 118 0.18 -8.50 12.81
N PHE A 119 -0.49 -9.41 12.11
CA PHE A 119 -1.62 -10.14 12.66
C PHE A 119 -1.23 -11.06 13.83
N MET A 120 -0.15 -11.84 13.71
CA MET A 120 0.35 -12.68 14.81
C MET A 120 0.70 -11.86 16.06
N VAL A 121 1.32 -10.69 15.88
CA VAL A 121 1.67 -9.78 16.99
C VAL A 121 0.42 -9.27 17.71
N ILE A 122 -0.68 -9.04 16.99
CA ILE A 122 -1.95 -8.63 17.58
C ILE A 122 -2.59 -9.78 18.36
N ASP A 123 -2.63 -10.99 17.78
CA ASP A 123 -3.32 -12.14 18.36
C ASP A 123 -2.52 -12.83 19.47
N MET A 124 -1.19 -12.72 19.46
CA MET A 124 -0.28 -13.33 20.44
C MET A 124 0.42 -12.26 21.30
N PRO A 125 -0.16 -11.83 22.44
CA PRO A 125 0.42 -10.78 23.29
C PRO A 125 1.85 -11.07 23.76
N ARG A 126 2.24 -12.35 23.86
CA ARG A 126 3.61 -12.75 24.22
C ARG A 126 4.64 -12.16 23.25
N LEU A 127 4.33 -12.12 21.95
CA LEU A 127 5.21 -11.54 20.94
C LEU A 127 5.46 -10.05 21.19
N ARG A 128 4.52 -9.33 21.80
CA ARG A 128 4.67 -7.90 22.18
C ARG A 128 5.46 -7.69 23.47
N SER A 129 5.95 -8.75 24.11
CA SER A 129 6.83 -8.62 25.27
C SER A 129 8.06 -7.76 24.89
N PRO A 130 8.47 -6.80 25.73
CA PRO A 130 9.62 -5.94 25.44
C PRO A 130 10.89 -6.76 25.23
N TYR A 131 11.05 -7.89 25.93
CA TYR A 131 12.20 -8.79 25.80
C TYR A 131 12.25 -9.50 24.43
N ILE A 132 11.11 -9.99 23.95
CA ILE A 132 11.03 -10.64 22.63
C ILE A 132 11.23 -9.60 21.53
N SER A 133 10.56 -8.46 21.65
CA SER A 133 10.71 -7.35 20.70
C SER A 133 12.15 -6.86 20.62
N SER A 134 12.82 -6.68 21.76
CA SER A 134 14.23 -6.27 21.80
C SER A 134 15.14 -7.32 21.19
N ALA A 135 14.91 -8.61 21.48
CA ALA A 135 15.71 -9.69 20.90
C ALA A 135 15.58 -9.74 19.37
N ILE A 136 14.37 -9.59 18.84
CA ILE A 136 14.14 -9.56 17.39
C ILE A 136 14.82 -8.34 16.76
N VAL A 137 14.66 -7.15 17.36
CA VAL A 137 15.31 -5.93 16.86
C VAL A 137 16.83 -6.08 16.85
N THR A 138 17.43 -6.57 17.94
CA THR A 138 18.88 -6.82 18.02
C THR A 138 19.33 -7.84 16.97
N LEU A 139 18.58 -8.93 16.77
CA LEU A 139 18.89 -9.91 15.73
C LEU A 139 18.83 -9.29 14.33
N CYS A 140 17.82 -8.46 14.05
CA CYS A 140 17.71 -7.74 12.77
C CYS A 140 18.89 -6.78 12.57
N PHE A 141 19.31 -6.03 13.59
CA PHE A 141 20.48 -5.15 13.50
C PHE A 141 21.78 -5.93 13.24
N ILE A 142 21.98 -7.05 13.92
CA ILE A 142 23.13 -7.93 13.68
C ILE A 142 23.10 -8.45 12.23
N ALA A 143 21.94 -8.91 11.76
CA ALA A 143 21.80 -9.40 10.39
C ALA A 143 22.06 -8.30 9.35
N ILE A 144 21.53 -7.08 9.54
CA ILE A 144 21.84 -5.92 8.69
C ILE A 144 23.34 -5.62 8.68
N PHE A 145 23.98 -5.64 9.84
CA PHE A 145 25.42 -5.43 9.95
C PHE A 145 26.22 -6.49 9.16
N VAL A 146 25.82 -7.76 9.26
CA VAL A 146 26.42 -8.87 8.50
C VAL A 146 26.20 -8.69 7.00
N PHE A 147 24.99 -8.33 6.56
CA PHE A 147 24.69 -8.11 5.14
C PHE A 147 25.56 -7.02 4.52
N ILE A 148 25.73 -5.90 5.22
CA ILE A 148 26.49 -4.76 4.69
C ILE A 148 28.00 -5.02 4.74
N ASN A 149 28.53 -5.51 5.88
CA ASN A 149 29.98 -5.54 6.10
C ASN A 149 30.65 -6.86 5.71
N ILE A 150 29.90 -7.97 5.70
CA ILE A 150 30.44 -9.31 5.42
C ILE A 150 30.02 -9.80 4.04
N LEU A 151 28.76 -9.57 3.67
CA LEU A 151 28.20 -10.03 2.39
C LEU A 151 28.24 -8.96 1.28
N ASP A 152 28.77 -7.76 1.58
CA ASP A 152 28.92 -6.63 0.66
C ASP A 152 27.62 -6.26 -0.08
N ILE A 153 26.48 -6.39 0.61
CA ILE A 153 25.17 -5.99 0.06
C ILE A 153 25.10 -4.46 -0.01
N ASN A 154 24.57 -3.95 -1.12
CA ASN A 154 24.41 -2.52 -1.31
C ASN A 154 23.54 -1.91 -0.18
N PRO A 155 24.02 -0.90 0.55
CA PRO A 155 23.23 -0.31 1.64
C PRO A 155 22.03 0.52 1.15
N ASP A 156 21.97 0.87 -0.14
CA ASP A 156 20.87 1.64 -0.75
C ASP A 156 19.56 0.83 -0.79
N TYR A 157 18.74 1.01 0.24
CA TYR A 157 17.47 0.32 0.43
C TYR A 157 16.48 0.49 -0.75
N ALA A 158 16.62 1.54 -1.56
CA ALA A 158 15.78 1.75 -2.73
C ALA A 158 15.96 0.63 -3.77
N LYS A 159 17.18 0.09 -3.92
CA LYS A 159 17.49 -1.00 -4.86
C LYS A 159 16.84 -2.32 -4.46
N HIS A 160 16.67 -2.53 -3.16
CA HIS A 160 16.07 -3.75 -2.60
C HIS A 160 14.54 -3.66 -2.53
N THR A 161 13.95 -2.49 -2.78
CA THR A 161 12.51 -2.30 -2.72
C THR A 161 11.79 -2.87 -3.95
N SER A 162 12.40 -2.78 -5.15
CA SER A 162 11.82 -3.33 -6.37
C SER A 162 11.88 -4.85 -6.47
N SER A 163 12.86 -5.44 -5.79
CA SER A 163 13.11 -6.87 -5.69
C SER A 163 13.42 -7.21 -4.24
N SER A 164 12.36 -7.28 -3.41
CA SER A 164 12.43 -7.51 -1.96
C SER A 164 13.18 -8.80 -1.62
N ASP A 165 14.48 -8.66 -1.36
CA ASP A 165 15.36 -9.74 -0.94
C ASP A 165 15.38 -9.87 0.59
N LEU A 166 16.22 -10.77 1.09
CA LEU A 166 16.32 -11.03 2.52
C LEU A 166 16.80 -9.80 3.31
N TYR A 167 17.72 -9.01 2.75
CA TYR A 167 18.17 -7.75 3.36
C TYR A 167 17.00 -6.79 3.55
N TYR A 168 16.16 -6.62 2.53
CA TYR A 168 14.92 -5.85 2.63
C TYR A 168 13.99 -6.40 3.73
N VAL A 169 13.73 -7.71 3.72
CA VAL A 169 12.82 -8.37 4.67
C VAL A 169 13.28 -8.18 6.11
N VAL A 170 14.57 -8.38 6.39
CA VAL A 170 15.14 -8.21 7.73
C VAL A 170 15.08 -6.75 8.17
N GLY A 171 15.44 -5.81 7.28
CA GLY A 171 15.36 -4.37 7.56
C GLY A 171 13.95 -3.90 7.88
N SER A 172 12.98 -4.30 7.06
CA SER A 172 11.56 -3.95 7.24
C SER A 172 10.99 -4.58 8.52
N THR A 173 11.33 -5.84 8.79
CA THR A 173 10.93 -6.52 10.03
C THR A 173 11.50 -5.81 11.25
N GLY A 174 12.80 -5.50 11.25
CA GLY A 174 13.45 -4.74 12.32
C GLY A 174 12.81 -3.38 12.55
N ALA A 175 12.48 -2.64 11.49
CA ALA A 175 11.79 -1.36 11.58
C ALA A 175 10.40 -1.51 12.21
N ILE A 176 9.58 -2.49 11.77
CA ILE A 176 8.26 -2.75 12.35
C ILE A 176 8.37 -3.01 13.85
N TRP A 177 9.29 -3.88 14.25
CA TRP A 177 9.49 -4.22 15.67
C TRP A 177 10.01 -3.03 16.49
N LEU A 178 10.90 -2.21 15.92
CA LEU A 178 11.36 -0.99 16.56
C LEU A 178 10.20 -0.02 16.81
N PHE A 179 9.31 0.19 15.83
CA PHE A 179 8.12 1.01 16.01
C PHE A 179 7.15 0.44 17.05
N LEU A 180 6.99 -0.89 17.11
CA LEU A 180 6.20 -1.54 18.14
C LEU A 180 6.76 -1.31 19.54
N MET A 181 8.09 -1.39 19.72
CA MET A 181 8.75 -1.05 20.98
C MET A 181 8.57 0.43 21.35
N LEU A 182 8.69 1.31 20.36
CA LEU A 182 8.56 2.75 20.55
C LEU A 182 7.11 3.22 20.72
N GLN A 183 6.12 2.35 20.49
CA GLN A 183 4.70 2.68 20.52
C GLN A 183 4.30 3.44 21.80
N GLN A 184 4.75 2.98 22.98
CA GLN A 184 4.40 3.64 24.25
C GLN A 184 4.95 5.07 24.34
N TYR A 185 6.17 5.28 23.86
CA TYR A 185 6.81 6.60 23.84
C TYR A 185 6.16 7.52 22.82
N ILE A 186 5.86 7.01 21.62
CA ILE A 186 5.11 7.74 20.59
C ILE A 186 3.75 8.18 21.14
N MET A 187 3.04 7.30 21.85
CA MET A 187 1.75 7.64 22.45
C MET A 187 1.87 8.66 23.59
N LYS A 188 2.95 8.65 24.37
CA LYS A 188 3.23 9.69 25.37
C LYS A 188 3.49 11.05 24.71
N LEU A 189 4.34 11.08 23.68
CA LEU A 189 4.61 12.28 22.90
C LEU A 189 3.34 12.83 22.25
N TYR A 190 2.52 11.97 21.67
CA TYR A 190 1.24 12.34 21.05
C TYR A 190 0.31 13.06 22.05
N LYS A 191 0.25 12.59 23.30
CA LYS A 191 -0.58 13.21 24.36
C LYS A 191 -0.08 14.59 24.80
N MET A 192 1.21 14.90 24.57
CA MET A 192 1.77 16.22 24.87
C MET A 192 1.49 17.26 23.78
N LEU A 193 1.03 16.84 22.61
CA LEU A 193 0.74 17.76 21.50
C LEU A 193 -0.50 18.61 21.77
N PRO A 194 -0.58 19.85 21.23
CA PRO A 194 -1.79 20.65 21.27
C PRO A 194 -3.03 19.91 20.71
N LEU A 195 -4.20 20.18 21.28
CA LEU A 195 -5.48 19.56 20.89
C LEU A 195 -5.75 19.64 19.38
N LEU A 196 -5.45 20.77 18.74
CA LEU A 196 -5.65 20.94 17.29
C LEU A 196 -4.85 19.91 16.48
N ILE A 197 -3.59 19.68 16.86
CA ILE A 197 -2.72 18.71 16.20
C ILE A 197 -3.25 17.30 16.45
N GLN A 198 -3.68 17.00 17.67
CA GLN A 198 -4.29 15.70 17.97
C GLN A 198 -5.52 15.41 17.10
N HIS A 199 -6.41 16.39 16.92
CA HIS A 199 -7.59 16.27 16.06
C HIS A 199 -7.20 16.08 14.59
N ALA A 200 -6.25 16.87 14.09
CA ALA A 200 -5.74 16.73 12.73
C ALA A 200 -5.11 15.35 12.51
N SER A 201 -4.27 14.88 13.43
CA SER A 201 -3.68 13.54 13.36
C SER A 201 -4.73 12.43 13.43
N ASN A 202 -5.77 12.57 14.25
CA ASN A 202 -6.86 11.60 14.32
C ASN A 202 -7.69 11.57 13.03
N PHE A 203 -7.92 12.74 12.42
CA PHE A 203 -8.53 12.83 11.10
C PHE A 203 -7.69 12.10 10.06
N LEU A 204 -6.39 12.43 9.98
CA LEU A 204 -5.46 11.77 9.06
C LEU A 204 -5.45 10.25 9.28
N PHE A 205 -5.33 9.80 10.53
CA PHE A 205 -5.31 8.39 10.90
C PHE A 205 -6.58 7.65 10.45
N ARG A 206 -7.76 8.23 10.74
CA ARG A 206 -9.06 7.67 10.34
C ARG A 206 -9.20 7.53 8.82
N HIS A 207 -8.57 8.44 8.09
CA HIS A 207 -8.68 8.52 6.64
C HIS A 207 -7.43 8.02 5.90
N THR A 208 -6.41 7.47 6.59
CA THR A 208 -5.11 7.10 5.99
C THR A 208 -5.25 6.24 4.74
N PHE A 209 -6.12 5.23 4.78
CA PHE A 209 -6.34 4.35 3.63
C PHE A 209 -6.93 5.12 2.43
N ALA A 210 -7.93 5.97 2.66
CA ALA A 210 -8.54 6.78 1.61
C ALA A 210 -7.57 7.84 1.09
N ILE A 211 -6.83 8.51 1.98
CA ILE A 211 -5.78 9.47 1.64
C ILE A 211 -4.76 8.79 0.73
N TYR A 212 -4.29 7.60 1.11
CA TYR A 212 -3.31 6.84 0.34
C TYR A 212 -3.82 6.51 -1.07
N LEU A 213 -5.00 5.91 -1.20
CA LEU A 213 -5.60 5.56 -2.50
C LEU A 213 -5.83 6.79 -3.38
N LEU A 214 -6.35 7.84 -2.78
CA LEU A 214 -6.75 9.03 -3.49
C LEU A 214 -5.55 9.89 -3.87
N HIS A 215 -4.43 9.78 -3.16
CA HIS A 215 -3.25 10.64 -3.41
C HIS A 215 -2.77 10.56 -4.86
N SER A 216 -2.63 9.35 -5.42
CA SER A 216 -2.23 9.17 -6.82
C SER A 216 -3.26 9.76 -7.80
N PHE A 217 -4.55 9.63 -7.49
CA PHE A 217 -5.61 10.25 -8.28
C PHE A 217 -5.58 11.79 -8.17
N ALA A 218 -5.32 12.32 -6.98
CA ALA A 218 -5.23 13.76 -6.74
C ALA A 218 -4.03 14.37 -7.46
N ILE A 219 -2.89 13.68 -7.55
CA ILE A 219 -1.75 14.10 -8.37
C ILE A 219 -2.19 14.27 -9.83
N PHE A 220 -2.78 13.22 -10.41
CA PHE A 220 -3.24 13.27 -11.80
C PHE A 220 -4.30 14.36 -12.03
N PHE A 221 -5.29 14.46 -11.14
CA PHE A 221 -6.33 15.46 -11.21
C PHE A 221 -5.75 16.88 -11.17
N VAL A 222 -4.84 17.14 -10.24
CA VAL A 222 -4.21 18.45 -10.09
C VAL A 222 -3.35 18.78 -11.31
N GLU A 223 -2.59 17.83 -11.84
CA GLU A 223 -1.81 18.01 -13.06
C GLU A 223 -2.69 18.35 -14.27
N LYS A 224 -3.79 17.62 -14.47
CA LYS A 224 -4.67 17.82 -15.64
C LYS A 224 -5.54 19.05 -15.54
N VAL A 225 -6.12 19.33 -14.37
CA VAL A 225 -7.09 20.43 -14.20
C VAL A 225 -6.38 21.78 -14.00
N PHE A 226 -5.31 21.82 -13.22
CA PHE A 226 -4.58 23.07 -12.95
C PHE A 226 -3.41 23.29 -13.91
N GLY A 227 -3.21 22.42 -14.90
CA GLY A 227 -2.16 22.56 -15.91
C GLY A 227 -0.74 22.44 -15.36
N LEU A 228 -0.58 21.83 -14.17
CA LEU A 228 0.71 21.59 -13.53
C LEU A 228 1.43 20.37 -14.15
N VAL A 229 1.51 20.35 -15.47
CA VAL A 229 2.13 19.29 -16.28
C VAL A 229 3.57 19.64 -16.65
N ASN A 230 3.94 20.93 -16.69
CA ASN A 230 5.21 21.40 -17.25
C ASN A 230 6.43 21.01 -16.38
N PRO A 231 7.22 19.99 -16.77
CA PRO A 231 8.35 19.51 -15.98
C PRO A 231 9.57 20.43 -16.09
N GLN A 232 9.53 21.40 -17.00
CA GLN A 232 10.63 22.32 -17.30
C GLN A 232 10.69 23.50 -16.31
N GLN A 233 9.59 23.80 -15.62
CA GLN A 233 9.55 24.82 -14.56
C GLN A 233 9.87 24.18 -13.20
N LYS A 234 11.06 23.58 -13.06
CA LYS A 234 11.56 22.95 -11.82
C LYS A 234 11.90 23.98 -10.73
N THR A 235 11.03 24.94 -10.49
CA THR A 235 11.17 25.90 -9.40
C THR A 235 10.67 25.26 -8.11
N ILE A 236 11.29 25.62 -6.98
CA ILE A 236 10.88 25.15 -5.65
C ILE A 236 9.42 25.53 -5.37
N SER A 237 9.03 26.75 -5.76
CA SER A 237 7.66 27.27 -5.62
C SER A 237 6.64 26.41 -6.35
N TYR A 238 6.93 25.97 -7.58
CA TYR A 238 6.08 25.06 -8.33
C TYR A 238 5.87 23.73 -7.59
N GLY A 239 6.96 23.16 -7.05
CA GLY A 239 6.89 21.94 -6.25
C GLY A 239 6.01 22.09 -5.00
N ILE A 240 6.16 23.22 -4.29
CA ILE A 240 5.35 23.52 -3.08
C ILE A 240 3.88 23.69 -3.44
N ILE A 241 3.55 24.48 -4.47
CA ILE A 241 2.16 24.70 -4.90
C ILE A 241 1.51 23.38 -5.29
N LYS A 242 2.20 22.56 -6.08
CA LYS A 242 1.70 21.23 -6.47
C LYS A 242 1.47 20.34 -5.26
N LEU A 243 2.42 20.28 -4.33
CA LEU A 243 2.31 19.48 -3.11
C LEU A 243 1.11 19.93 -2.25
N VAL A 244 0.96 21.24 -2.03
CA VAL A 244 -0.15 21.80 -1.23
C VAL A 244 -1.49 21.51 -1.89
N LEU A 245 -1.63 21.72 -3.21
CA LEU A 245 -2.87 21.43 -3.93
C LEU A 245 -3.23 19.95 -3.91
N VAL A 246 -2.26 19.06 -4.15
CA VAL A 246 -2.47 17.61 -4.10
C VAL A 246 -2.91 17.20 -2.70
N LEU A 247 -2.23 17.66 -1.65
CA LEU A 247 -2.63 17.36 -0.27
C LEU A 247 -4.02 17.90 0.04
N PHE A 248 -4.32 19.14 -0.34
CA PHE A 248 -5.62 19.75 -0.11
C PHE A 248 -6.76 18.95 -0.75
N VAL A 249 -6.64 18.62 -2.05
CA VAL A 249 -7.62 17.80 -2.77
C VAL A 249 -7.75 16.42 -2.14
N THR A 250 -6.63 15.80 -1.77
CA THR A 250 -6.62 14.48 -1.12
C THR A 250 -7.37 14.52 0.21
N LEU A 251 -7.09 15.51 1.06
CA LEU A 251 -7.72 15.64 2.37
C LEU A 251 -9.21 15.95 2.25
N LEU A 252 -9.61 16.82 1.32
CA LEU A 252 -11.00 17.22 1.10
C LEU A 252 -11.88 16.04 0.69
N LEU A 253 -11.40 15.20 -0.23
CA LEU A 253 -12.16 14.07 -0.77
C LEU A 253 -12.04 12.79 0.09
N SER A 254 -11.03 12.72 0.97
CA SER A 254 -10.79 11.52 1.80
C SER A 254 -12.00 11.05 2.63
N PRO A 255 -12.82 11.91 3.27
CA PRO A 255 -13.95 11.45 4.07
C PRO A 255 -15.05 10.80 3.21
N MET A 256 -15.26 11.32 1.99
CA MET A 256 -16.22 10.73 1.05
C MET A 256 -15.77 9.34 0.62
N PHE A 257 -14.50 9.19 0.27
CA PHE A 257 -13.92 7.90 -0.11
C PHE A 257 -13.93 6.89 1.05
N THR A 258 -13.66 7.32 2.28
CA THR A 258 -13.78 6.45 3.45
C THR A 258 -15.21 5.93 3.63
N ARG A 259 -16.23 6.77 3.44
CA ARG A 259 -17.64 6.33 3.51
C ARG A 259 -17.94 5.29 2.42
N ILE A 260 -17.57 5.56 1.17
CA ILE A 260 -17.78 4.63 0.06
C ILE A 260 -17.08 3.29 0.32
N SER A 261 -15.80 3.34 0.74
CA SER A 261 -15.02 2.14 1.06
C SER A 261 -15.67 1.33 2.19
N SER A 262 -16.17 1.99 3.25
CA SER A 262 -16.84 1.30 4.34
C SER A 262 -18.14 0.61 3.91
N LEU A 263 -18.91 1.23 3.01
CA LEU A 263 -20.14 0.63 2.45
C LEU A 263 -19.81 -0.62 1.63
N VAL A 264 -18.81 -0.54 0.75
CA VAL A 264 -18.38 -1.68 -0.07
C VAL A 264 -17.85 -2.83 0.81
N SER A 265 -16.99 -2.53 1.79
CA SER A 265 -16.46 -3.53 2.71
C SER A 265 -17.57 -4.23 3.51
N ASN A 266 -18.57 -3.48 3.99
CA ASN A 266 -19.70 -4.06 4.71
C ASN A 266 -20.53 -4.99 3.81
N GLN A 267 -20.77 -4.62 2.56
CA GLN A 267 -21.48 -5.48 1.60
C GLN A 267 -20.70 -6.77 1.31
N ILE A 268 -19.38 -6.68 1.09
CA ILE A 268 -18.52 -7.85 0.87
C ILE A 268 -18.54 -8.77 2.10
N LEU A 269 -18.47 -8.21 3.31
CA LEU A 269 -18.56 -8.97 4.56
C LEU A 269 -19.91 -9.65 4.73
N ILE A 270 -21.01 -9.03 4.34
CA ILE A 270 -22.34 -9.67 4.40
C ILE A 270 -22.39 -10.85 3.41
N LEU A 271 -21.87 -10.69 2.20
CA LEU A 271 -21.84 -11.74 1.18
C LEU A 271 -20.94 -12.92 1.59
N THR A 272 -19.76 -12.64 2.17
CA THR A 272 -18.81 -13.66 2.65
C THR A 272 -19.19 -14.27 4.00
N GLY A 273 -19.81 -13.50 4.90
CA GLY A 273 -20.31 -13.96 6.19
C GLY A 273 -21.51 -14.88 6.07
N ARG A 274 -22.37 -14.66 5.06
CA ARG A 274 -23.45 -15.60 4.70
C ARG A 274 -22.91 -16.95 4.21
N THR A 275 -21.86 -16.95 3.39
CA THR A 275 -21.21 -18.19 2.94
C THR A 275 -20.47 -18.90 4.08
N MET A 276 -19.79 -18.19 4.98
CA MET A 276 -19.15 -18.79 6.15
C MET A 276 -20.15 -19.36 7.17
N SER A 277 -21.23 -18.65 7.46
CA SER A 277 -22.27 -19.11 8.39
C SER A 277 -23.01 -20.34 7.84
N CYS A 278 -23.20 -20.42 6.52
CA CYS A 278 -23.76 -21.58 5.86
C CYS A 278 -22.82 -22.80 5.93
N LEU A 279 -21.51 -22.60 5.74
CA LEU A 279 -20.49 -23.64 5.88
C LEU A 279 -20.34 -24.16 7.31
N ILE A 280 -20.47 -23.29 8.33
CA ILE A 280 -20.44 -23.70 9.74
C ILE A 280 -21.70 -24.51 10.11
N LYS A 281 -22.89 -24.08 9.68
CA LYS A 281 -24.14 -24.83 9.89
C LYS A 281 -24.15 -26.18 9.16
N TYR A 282 -23.63 -26.25 7.93
CA TYR A 282 -23.52 -27.51 7.18
C TYR A 282 -22.60 -28.52 7.89
N ARG A 283 -21.50 -28.04 8.48
CA ARG A 283 -20.54 -28.89 9.21
C ARG A 283 -21.05 -29.35 10.57
N GLN A 284 -21.95 -28.61 11.22
CA GLN A 284 -22.64 -29.04 12.44
C GLN A 284 -23.78 -30.03 12.16
N LYS A 285 -24.33 -30.06 10.94
CA LYS A 285 -25.37 -31.01 10.54
C LYS A 285 -24.82 -32.36 10.05
N ASN A 286 -23.55 -32.39 9.62
CA ASN A 286 -22.86 -33.59 9.12
C ASN A 286 -21.80 -34.14 10.10
N ARG A 287 -21.92 -33.80 11.38
CA ARG A 287 -21.24 -34.44 12.51
C ARG A 287 -22.30 -34.93 13.46
#